data_AF-A0A100JK53-F1
#
_entry.id   AF-A0A100JK53-F1
#
_cell.length_a   1.000
_cell.length_b   1.000
_cell.length_c   1.000
_cell.angle_alpha   90.00
_cell.angle_beta   90.00
_cell.angle_gamma   90.00
#
_symmetry.space_group_name_H-M   'P 1'
#
loop_
_entity.id
_entity.type
_entity.pdbx_description
1 polymer ?
#
loop_
_entity_poly.entity_id
_entity_poly.type
_entity_poly.pdbx_seq_one_letter_code
_entity_poly.pdbx_strand_id
1 'polypeptide(L)'
;MDTGNGSGGHTGTRLSLDAMTADFVVDVANVVREQGLINERPADLSRLTRLADALAVFARDDSVRIYGVCDRSLLHDTHLTAAERALLARWAAEGLLEVRPVADPRLLEIVEALDMPAVTCDNFADRIPDHPWIAGNTDSFLRPVPDTSGLGIAVLPRVMPTPQEWQISRKREESDLLAYGLYDRRGPGVRRDLLSTVWRCPEADCPLFGTGRTTDQPLPRRRRGRVWCPTHELVLAPVGTTRDRVQLKVRVDETVRTRFVVPLGAEVAVGRAPARQDGVALAPWLGLAARTWMSRGHITVAFTDGRVRVRDTSSNGTVISRTGDDDVRLRRDGTWILRPGQLVLLHETVALELSGRQYVFERTPAEPPRPLTPADTGPTMLRPRPPRGRGGRG
;
A
#
# COMPACT_ATOMS: atom_id res chain seq x y z
N MET A 1 -30.39 -37.09 -48.51
CA MET A 1 -28.95 -37.37 -48.67
C MET A 1 -28.25 -36.06 -48.39
N ASP A 2 -27.70 -35.98 -47.18
CA ASP A 2 -27.09 -34.81 -46.59
C ASP A 2 -25.88 -34.33 -47.38
N THR A 3 -25.93 -33.07 -47.80
CA THR A 3 -24.75 -32.31 -48.22
C THR A 3 -24.14 -31.69 -46.97
N GLY A 4 -23.09 -32.33 -46.46
CA GLY A 4 -22.31 -31.89 -45.31
C GLY A 4 -21.72 -30.49 -45.51
N ASN A 5 -22.10 -29.61 -44.60
CA ASN A 5 -21.54 -28.28 -44.42
C ASN A 5 -20.15 -28.42 -43.79
N GLY A 6 -19.10 -28.22 -44.59
CA GLY A 6 -17.71 -28.20 -44.11
C GLY A 6 -17.48 -26.98 -43.21
N SER A 7 -17.52 -27.20 -41.90
CA SER A 7 -17.19 -26.22 -40.87
C SER A 7 -15.70 -25.87 -40.90
N GLY A 8 -15.38 -24.72 -41.48
CA GLY A 8 -14.12 -24.03 -41.26
C GLY A 8 -14.12 -23.25 -39.95
N GLY A 9 -12.93 -23.18 -39.33
CA GLY A 9 -12.54 -22.18 -38.32
C GLY A 9 -12.69 -22.60 -36.86
N HIS A 10 -11.57 -22.56 -36.11
CA HIS A 10 -11.39 -22.12 -34.71
C HIS A 10 -10.13 -22.76 -34.08
N THR A 11 -8.94 -22.46 -34.62
CA THR A 11 -7.66 -22.68 -33.94
C THR A 11 -7.07 -21.32 -33.61
N GLY A 12 -7.15 -20.85 -32.36
CA GLY A 12 -6.39 -19.64 -32.01
C GLY A 12 -6.66 -18.94 -30.69
N THR A 13 -7.71 -19.24 -29.92
CA THR A 13 -7.88 -18.53 -28.63
C THR A 13 -8.65 -19.35 -27.61
N ARG A 14 -8.00 -19.63 -26.47
CA ARG A 14 -8.54 -20.37 -25.32
C ARG A 14 -9.44 -19.52 -24.42
N LEU A 15 -10.03 -18.46 -24.94
CA LEU A 15 -10.81 -17.49 -24.18
C LEU A 15 -12.25 -17.98 -23.94
N SER A 16 -12.80 -17.66 -22.78
CA SER A 16 -14.18 -17.93 -22.39
C SER A 16 -14.69 -16.86 -21.42
N LEU A 17 -15.96 -16.47 -21.53
CA LEU A 17 -16.66 -15.66 -20.52
C LEU A 17 -17.50 -16.48 -19.54
N ASP A 18 -17.41 -17.79 -19.62
CA ASP A 18 -17.94 -18.65 -18.58
C ASP A 18 -16.91 -18.83 -17.46
N ALA A 19 -17.10 -18.08 -16.38
CA ALA A 19 -16.23 -18.15 -15.20
C ALA A 19 -16.30 -19.51 -14.50
N MET A 20 -17.33 -20.33 -14.72
CA MET A 20 -17.44 -21.65 -14.08
C MET A 20 -16.61 -22.71 -14.79
N THR A 21 -16.22 -22.47 -16.03
CA THR A 21 -15.43 -23.41 -16.82
C THR A 21 -14.06 -22.87 -17.21
N ALA A 22 -13.72 -21.66 -16.78
CA ALA A 22 -12.38 -21.11 -16.94
C ALA A 22 -11.46 -21.62 -15.82
N ASP A 23 -10.21 -21.90 -16.18
CA ASP A 23 -9.18 -22.36 -15.25
C ASP A 23 -8.35 -21.20 -14.69
N PHE A 24 -8.24 -20.11 -15.46
CA PHE A 24 -7.46 -18.93 -15.11
C PHE A 24 -8.21 -17.65 -15.45
N VAL A 25 -8.05 -16.63 -14.60
CA VAL A 25 -8.45 -15.25 -14.93
C VAL A 25 -7.23 -14.43 -15.31
N VAL A 26 -7.30 -13.68 -16.41
CA VAL A 26 -6.14 -12.96 -16.97
C VAL A 26 -6.45 -11.47 -17.08
N ASP A 27 -5.54 -10.65 -16.56
CA ASP A 27 -5.50 -9.22 -16.88
C ASP A 27 -4.87 -9.03 -18.27
N VAL A 28 -5.73 -8.97 -19.29
CA VAL A 28 -5.29 -8.93 -20.68
C VAL A 28 -4.54 -7.64 -21.00
N ALA A 29 -4.96 -6.52 -20.41
CA ALA A 29 -4.31 -5.24 -20.66
C ALA A 29 -2.90 -5.20 -20.07
N ASN A 30 -2.73 -5.75 -18.87
CA ASN A 30 -1.44 -5.87 -18.21
C ASN A 30 -0.47 -6.76 -19.01
N VAL A 31 -0.92 -7.95 -19.44
CA VAL A 31 -0.09 -8.88 -20.24
C VAL A 31 0.30 -8.28 -21.59
N VAL A 32 -0.66 -7.68 -22.30
CA VAL A 32 -0.41 -7.12 -23.65
C VAL A 32 0.59 -5.96 -23.59
N ARG A 33 0.60 -5.18 -22.50
CA ARG A 33 1.47 -4.00 -22.33
C ARG A 33 2.82 -4.30 -21.66
N GLU A 34 3.05 -5.53 -21.18
CA GLU A 34 4.29 -5.89 -20.50
C GLU A 34 5.44 -6.11 -21.50
N GLN A 35 6.29 -5.09 -21.64
CA GLN A 35 7.46 -5.09 -22.53
C GLN A 35 8.51 -6.11 -22.12
N GLY A 36 8.55 -6.51 -20.84
CA GLY A 36 9.53 -7.46 -20.34
C GLY A 36 9.26 -8.93 -20.67
N LEU A 37 8.15 -9.29 -21.35
CA LEU A 37 7.80 -10.69 -21.63
C LEU A 37 8.46 -11.22 -22.90
N ILE A 38 8.07 -10.64 -24.03
CA ILE A 38 8.60 -10.95 -25.35
C ILE A 38 8.55 -9.67 -26.17
N ASN A 39 9.60 -9.46 -26.96
CA ASN A 39 9.80 -8.28 -27.80
C ASN A 39 9.69 -6.92 -27.09
N GLU A 40 10.22 -5.87 -27.70
CA GLU A 40 10.28 -4.54 -27.06
C GLU A 40 9.07 -3.66 -27.39
N ARG A 41 7.99 -4.21 -27.98
CA ARG A 41 6.82 -3.40 -28.36
C ARG A 41 6.07 -2.92 -27.12
N PRO A 42 5.64 -1.64 -27.06
CA PRO A 42 4.88 -1.13 -25.92
C PRO A 42 3.54 -1.86 -25.69
N ALA A 43 2.94 -2.40 -26.74
CA ALA A 43 1.79 -3.29 -26.67
C ALA A 43 1.87 -4.35 -27.79
N ASP A 44 1.60 -5.61 -27.46
CA ASP A 44 1.63 -6.72 -28.41
C ASP A 44 0.60 -7.79 -28.02
N LEU A 45 -0.36 -8.07 -28.92
CA LEU A 45 -1.43 -9.01 -28.65
C LEU A 45 -0.96 -10.48 -28.68
N SER A 46 0.14 -10.78 -29.38
CA SER A 46 0.71 -12.13 -29.44
C SER A 46 1.20 -12.62 -28.08
N ARG A 47 1.46 -11.71 -27.13
CA ARG A 47 1.73 -12.03 -25.73
C ARG A 47 0.59 -12.81 -25.09
N LEU A 48 -0.67 -12.46 -25.39
CA LEU A 48 -1.82 -13.20 -24.86
C LEU A 48 -1.91 -14.61 -25.46
N THR A 49 -1.69 -14.76 -26.77
CA THR A 49 -1.72 -16.07 -27.42
C THR A 49 -0.62 -16.98 -26.88
N ARG A 50 0.61 -16.48 -26.74
CA ARG A 50 1.72 -17.25 -26.15
C ARG A 50 1.52 -17.53 -24.67
N LEU A 51 0.89 -16.62 -23.94
CA LEU A 51 0.51 -16.87 -22.55
C LEU A 51 -0.49 -18.02 -22.46
N ALA A 52 -1.45 -18.12 -23.37
CA ALA A 52 -2.41 -19.20 -23.38
C ALA A 52 -1.74 -20.57 -23.57
N ASP A 53 -0.74 -20.65 -24.44
CA ASP A 53 0.08 -21.86 -24.59
C ASP A 53 0.92 -22.14 -23.34
N ALA A 54 1.50 -21.10 -22.72
CA ALA A 54 2.27 -21.23 -21.49
C ALA A 54 1.44 -21.74 -20.31
N LEU A 55 0.17 -21.30 -20.21
CA LEU A 55 -0.76 -21.76 -19.18
C LEU A 55 -1.15 -23.22 -19.39
N ALA A 56 -1.28 -23.67 -20.64
CA ALA A 56 -1.49 -25.08 -20.97
C ALA A 56 -0.34 -25.95 -20.46
N VAL A 57 0.89 -25.53 -20.72
CA VAL A 57 2.11 -26.21 -20.27
C VAL A 57 2.20 -26.21 -18.75
N PHE A 58 1.87 -25.08 -18.11
CA PHE A 58 1.87 -24.94 -16.66
C PHE A 58 0.85 -25.88 -15.99
N ALA A 59 -0.39 -25.90 -16.48
CA ALA A 59 -1.46 -26.77 -15.99
C ALA A 59 -1.27 -28.24 -16.41
N ARG A 60 -0.40 -28.51 -17.39
CA ARG A 60 -0.26 -29.80 -18.09
C ARG A 60 -1.58 -30.25 -18.71
N ASP A 61 -2.33 -29.30 -19.26
CA ASP A 61 -3.65 -29.51 -19.83
C ASP A 61 -3.84 -28.62 -21.08
N ASP A 62 -4.05 -29.25 -22.23
CA ASP A 62 -4.29 -28.56 -23.51
C ASP A 62 -5.72 -28.03 -23.64
N SER A 63 -6.62 -28.39 -22.72
CA SER A 63 -8.01 -27.93 -22.69
C SER A 63 -8.24 -26.67 -21.87
N VAL A 64 -7.18 -26.10 -21.27
CA VAL A 64 -7.23 -24.88 -20.44
C VAL A 64 -8.06 -23.78 -21.09
N ARG A 65 -8.94 -23.18 -20.30
CA ARG A 65 -9.76 -22.01 -20.65
C ARG A 65 -9.39 -20.80 -19.81
N ILE A 66 -9.44 -19.65 -20.45
CA ILE A 66 -9.01 -18.37 -19.88
C ILE A 66 -10.18 -17.40 -19.83
N TYR A 67 -10.47 -16.90 -18.63
CA TYR A 67 -11.33 -15.76 -18.43
C TYR A 67 -10.55 -14.46 -18.63
N GLY A 68 -10.66 -13.86 -19.80
CA GLY A 68 -9.97 -12.61 -20.11
C GLY A 68 -10.75 -11.38 -19.63
N VAL A 69 -10.13 -10.56 -18.78
CA VAL A 69 -10.66 -9.23 -18.40
C VAL A 69 -9.74 -8.16 -18.95
N CYS A 70 -10.29 -7.11 -19.57
CA CYS A 70 -9.52 -5.95 -19.96
C CYS A 70 -10.24 -4.65 -19.66
N ASP A 71 -9.46 -3.58 -19.48
CA ASP A 71 -10.01 -2.25 -19.39
C ASP A 71 -10.33 -1.69 -20.81
N ARG A 72 -11.31 -0.77 -20.92
CA ARG A 72 -11.75 -0.19 -22.20
C ARG A 72 -10.63 0.54 -22.96
N SER A 73 -9.60 1.04 -22.28
CA SER A 73 -8.51 1.76 -22.96
C SER A 73 -7.71 0.86 -23.88
N LEU A 74 -7.66 -0.46 -23.62
CA LEU A 74 -6.93 -1.41 -24.46
C LEU A 74 -7.47 -1.46 -25.89
N LEU A 75 -8.80 -1.33 -26.06
CA LEU A 75 -9.45 -1.32 -27.38
C LEU A 75 -9.03 -0.12 -28.24
N HIS A 76 -8.55 0.95 -27.59
CA HIS A 76 -8.13 2.19 -28.24
C HIS A 76 -6.62 2.42 -28.16
N ASP A 77 -5.85 1.40 -27.77
CA ASP A 77 -4.41 1.53 -27.59
C ASP A 77 -3.71 1.76 -28.95
N THR A 78 -3.03 2.90 -29.08
CA THR A 78 -2.35 3.30 -30.31
C THR A 78 -1.07 2.52 -30.56
N HIS A 79 -0.52 1.83 -29.56
CA HIS A 79 0.66 0.99 -29.71
C HIS A 79 0.35 -0.38 -30.34
N LEU A 80 -0.92 -0.78 -30.33
CA LEU A 80 -1.40 -1.93 -31.09
C LEU A 80 -1.51 -1.60 -32.58
N THR A 81 -1.38 -2.60 -33.43
CA THR A 81 -1.69 -2.49 -34.86
C THR A 81 -3.21 -2.40 -35.08
N ALA A 82 -3.61 -1.95 -36.27
CA ALA A 82 -5.03 -1.94 -36.64
C ALA A 82 -5.65 -3.34 -36.65
N ALA A 83 -4.87 -4.37 -37.05
CA ALA A 83 -5.31 -5.76 -37.04
C ALA A 83 -5.52 -6.30 -35.62
N GLU A 84 -4.61 -6.02 -34.69
CA GLU A 84 -4.72 -6.42 -33.28
C GLU A 84 -5.93 -5.75 -32.60
N ARG A 85 -6.15 -4.44 -32.83
CA ARG A 85 -7.34 -3.75 -32.32
C ARG A 85 -8.63 -4.32 -32.89
N ALA A 86 -8.66 -4.62 -34.19
CA ALA A 86 -9.83 -5.24 -34.81
C ALA A 86 -10.10 -6.65 -34.24
N LEU A 87 -9.06 -7.41 -33.91
CA LEU A 87 -9.20 -8.72 -33.26
C LEU A 87 -9.75 -8.60 -31.84
N LEU A 88 -9.22 -7.70 -31.01
CA LEU A 88 -9.76 -7.42 -29.68
C LEU A 88 -11.23 -6.99 -29.71
N ALA A 89 -11.58 -6.11 -30.65
CA ALA A 89 -12.97 -5.66 -30.81
C ALA A 89 -13.91 -6.82 -31.19
N ARG A 90 -13.46 -7.75 -32.04
CA ARG A 90 -14.21 -8.97 -32.35
C ARG A 90 -14.37 -9.87 -31.13
N TRP A 91 -13.30 -10.18 -30.39
CA TRP A 91 -13.39 -10.98 -29.16
C TRP A 91 -14.35 -10.39 -28.13
N ALA A 92 -14.34 -9.07 -27.97
CA ALA A 92 -15.30 -8.39 -27.09
C ALA A 92 -16.75 -8.53 -27.60
N ALA A 93 -16.98 -8.34 -28.91
CA ALA A 93 -18.31 -8.45 -29.51
C ALA A 93 -18.86 -9.90 -29.50
N GLU A 94 -17.98 -10.88 -29.64
CA GLU A 94 -18.30 -12.32 -29.61
C GLU A 94 -18.45 -12.88 -28.20
N GLY A 95 -18.22 -12.07 -27.15
CA GLY A 95 -18.33 -12.52 -25.77
C GLY A 95 -17.22 -13.48 -25.34
N LEU A 96 -16.00 -13.26 -25.84
CA LEU A 96 -14.78 -13.98 -25.42
C LEU A 96 -13.93 -13.17 -24.44
N LEU A 97 -14.17 -11.85 -24.32
CA LEU A 97 -13.37 -10.95 -23.49
C LEU A 97 -14.28 -9.99 -22.71
N GLU A 98 -14.09 -9.87 -21.39
CA GLU A 98 -14.90 -8.99 -20.55
C GLU A 98 -14.25 -7.61 -20.53
N VAL A 99 -14.96 -6.62 -21.07
CA VAL A 99 -14.46 -5.25 -21.16
C VAL A 99 -15.07 -4.37 -20.06
N ARG A 100 -14.23 -3.82 -19.19
CA ARG A 100 -14.64 -2.99 -18.04
C ARG A 100 -14.07 -1.58 -18.08
N PRO A 101 -14.65 -0.61 -17.36
CA PRO A 101 -13.98 0.68 -17.15
C PRO A 101 -12.63 0.54 -16.45
N VAL A 102 -12.54 -0.40 -15.49
CA VAL A 102 -11.33 -0.80 -14.75
C VAL A 102 -11.37 -2.31 -14.57
N ALA A 103 -10.27 -3.00 -14.86
CA ALA A 103 -10.21 -4.46 -14.86
C ALA A 103 -10.02 -5.05 -13.46
N ASP A 104 -9.13 -4.50 -12.62
CA ASP A 104 -8.71 -5.10 -11.35
C ASP A 104 -9.88 -5.52 -10.44
N PRO A 105 -10.92 -4.69 -10.20
CA PRO A 105 -12.02 -5.08 -9.32
C PRO A 105 -12.71 -6.37 -9.75
N ARG A 106 -12.88 -6.56 -11.07
CA ARG A 106 -13.53 -7.75 -11.62
C ARG A 106 -12.62 -8.97 -11.55
N LEU A 107 -11.33 -8.78 -11.81
CA LEU A 107 -10.35 -9.85 -11.69
C LEU A 107 -10.25 -10.35 -10.24
N LEU A 108 -10.15 -9.44 -9.27
CA LEU A 108 -10.10 -9.79 -7.84
C LEU A 108 -11.40 -10.42 -7.33
N GLU A 109 -12.55 -9.97 -7.81
CA GLU A 109 -13.85 -10.59 -7.52
C GLU A 109 -13.87 -12.07 -7.95
N ILE A 110 -13.36 -12.38 -9.15
CA ILE A 110 -13.30 -13.76 -9.67
C ILE A 110 -12.36 -14.63 -8.84
N VAL A 111 -11.17 -14.11 -8.51
CA VAL A 111 -10.20 -14.84 -7.67
C VAL A 111 -10.81 -15.15 -6.31
N GLU A 112 -11.42 -14.16 -5.66
CA GLU A 112 -11.97 -14.32 -4.31
C GLU A 112 -13.21 -15.21 -4.27
N ALA A 113 -14.11 -15.09 -5.25
CA ALA A 113 -15.36 -15.84 -5.26
C ALA A 113 -15.19 -17.30 -5.72
N LEU A 114 -14.23 -17.56 -6.61
CA LEU A 114 -14.10 -18.85 -7.31
C LEU A 114 -12.79 -19.57 -7.02
N ASP A 115 -11.90 -18.97 -6.22
CA ASP A 115 -10.54 -19.48 -5.97
C ASP A 115 -9.76 -19.73 -7.28
N MET A 116 -10.09 -18.96 -8.32
CA MET A 116 -9.50 -19.09 -9.65
C MET A 116 -8.17 -18.35 -9.70
N PRO A 117 -7.06 -18.99 -10.10
CA PRO A 117 -5.77 -18.33 -10.16
C PRO A 117 -5.75 -17.17 -11.18
N ALA A 118 -5.25 -16.02 -10.74
CA ALA A 118 -5.09 -14.83 -11.57
C ALA A 118 -3.70 -14.74 -12.18
N VAL A 119 -3.63 -14.41 -13.48
CA VAL A 119 -2.37 -14.13 -14.18
C VAL A 119 -2.21 -12.63 -14.38
N THR A 120 -1.18 -12.05 -13.75
CA THR A 120 -0.88 -10.62 -13.82
C THR A 120 0.57 -10.28 -13.45
N CYS A 121 1.07 -9.16 -13.96
CA CYS A 121 2.32 -8.53 -13.54
C CYS A 121 2.13 -7.52 -12.40
N ASP A 122 0.90 -7.09 -12.10
CA ASP A 122 0.59 -6.12 -11.03
C ASP A 122 0.68 -6.76 -9.63
N ASN A 123 0.98 -5.95 -8.62
CA ASN A 123 0.91 -6.30 -7.20
C ASN A 123 -0.43 -5.90 -6.55
N PHE A 124 -1.29 -5.14 -7.25
CA PHE A 124 -2.56 -4.61 -6.72
C PHE A 124 -2.40 -3.89 -5.38
N ALA A 125 -1.28 -3.17 -5.21
CA ALA A 125 -0.91 -2.59 -3.91
C ALA A 125 -1.92 -1.55 -3.40
N ASP A 126 -2.64 -0.90 -4.31
CA ASP A 126 -3.73 0.03 -4.05
C ASP A 126 -5.04 -0.67 -3.67
N ARG A 127 -5.22 -1.96 -3.99
CA ARG A 127 -6.39 -2.78 -3.67
C ARG A 127 -6.28 -3.53 -2.34
N ILE A 128 -5.07 -3.71 -1.81
CA ILE A 128 -4.83 -4.37 -0.52
C ILE A 128 -5.71 -3.83 0.63
N PRO A 129 -6.01 -2.52 0.75
CA PRO A 129 -6.94 -2.03 1.78
C PRO A 129 -8.35 -2.63 1.71
N ASP A 130 -8.86 -2.88 0.50
CA ASP A 130 -10.21 -3.40 0.27
C ASP A 130 -10.21 -4.93 0.15
N HIS A 131 -9.07 -5.53 -0.24
CA HIS A 131 -8.84 -6.97 -0.35
C HIS A 131 -7.57 -7.38 0.42
N PRO A 132 -7.59 -7.44 1.76
CA PRO A 132 -6.40 -7.70 2.58
C PRO A 132 -5.73 -9.05 2.31
N TRP A 133 -6.49 -10.03 1.79
CA TRP A 133 -6.02 -11.37 1.46
C TRP A 133 -4.97 -11.40 0.34
N ILE A 134 -4.83 -10.31 -0.44
CA ILE A 134 -3.80 -10.19 -1.47
C ILE A 134 -2.40 -10.14 -0.84
N ALA A 135 -2.25 -9.47 0.30
CA ALA A 135 -0.94 -9.25 0.91
C ALA A 135 -0.34 -10.57 1.41
N GLY A 136 0.81 -10.96 0.85
CA GLY A 136 1.48 -12.21 1.21
C GLY A 136 0.84 -13.48 0.61
N ASN A 137 -0.14 -13.33 -0.29
CA ASN A 137 -0.74 -14.47 -0.99
C ASN A 137 0.31 -15.18 -1.87
N THR A 138 0.39 -16.50 -1.76
CA THR A 138 1.38 -17.32 -2.49
C THR A 138 0.77 -18.20 -3.58
N ASP A 139 -0.56 -18.33 -3.60
CA ASP A 139 -1.23 -19.47 -4.23
C ASP A 139 -2.23 -19.04 -5.32
N SER A 140 -2.81 -17.84 -5.18
CA SER A 140 -3.87 -17.35 -6.07
C SER A 140 -3.36 -16.53 -7.26
N PHE A 141 -2.06 -16.23 -7.32
CA PHE A 141 -1.48 -15.37 -8.36
C PHE A 141 -0.36 -16.08 -9.11
N LEU A 142 -0.37 -15.90 -10.42
CA LEU A 142 0.63 -16.37 -11.36
C LEU A 142 1.22 -15.16 -12.09
N ARG A 143 2.52 -15.26 -12.41
CA ARG A 143 3.25 -14.23 -13.16
C ARG A 143 3.74 -14.80 -14.49
N PRO A 144 3.47 -14.13 -15.62
CA PRO A 144 4.13 -14.44 -16.86
C PRO A 144 5.58 -13.93 -16.84
N VAL A 145 6.50 -14.71 -17.38
CA VAL A 145 7.93 -14.38 -17.51
C VAL A 145 8.44 -14.81 -18.89
N PRO A 146 9.54 -14.23 -19.41
CA PRO A 146 10.22 -14.79 -20.57
C PRO A 146 10.59 -16.25 -20.32
N ASP A 147 10.41 -17.09 -21.33
CA ASP A 147 10.93 -18.45 -21.28
C ASP A 147 12.46 -18.48 -21.42
N THR A 148 13.06 -19.66 -21.31
CA THR A 148 14.52 -19.82 -21.43
C THR A 148 15.04 -19.53 -22.85
N SER A 149 14.17 -19.53 -23.87
CA SER A 149 14.53 -19.18 -25.24
C SER A 149 14.54 -17.66 -25.47
N GLY A 150 13.88 -16.87 -24.61
CA GLY A 150 13.66 -15.44 -24.79
C GLY A 150 12.65 -15.10 -25.89
N LEU A 151 12.06 -16.11 -26.53
CA LEU A 151 11.11 -15.98 -27.64
C LEU A 151 9.70 -16.42 -27.23
N GLY A 152 9.55 -17.07 -26.07
CA GLY A 152 8.29 -17.55 -25.53
C GLY A 152 7.97 -16.95 -24.17
N ILE A 153 6.82 -17.36 -23.63
CA ILE A 153 6.36 -16.99 -22.29
C ILE A 153 6.31 -18.27 -21.45
N ALA A 154 6.77 -18.20 -20.21
CA ALA A 154 6.52 -19.19 -19.18
C ALA A 154 5.67 -18.56 -18.06
N VAL A 155 5.04 -19.38 -17.23
CA VAL A 155 4.22 -18.94 -16.10
C VAL A 155 4.78 -19.53 -14.82
N LEU A 156 4.90 -18.70 -13.79
CA LEU A 156 5.40 -19.09 -12.47
C LEU A 156 4.41 -18.64 -11.38
N PRO A 157 4.31 -19.38 -10.26
CA PRO A 157 3.62 -18.88 -9.07
C PRO A 157 4.20 -17.55 -8.60
N ARG A 158 3.33 -16.65 -8.15
CA ARG A 158 3.70 -15.32 -7.69
C ARG A 158 3.41 -15.19 -6.20
N VAL A 159 4.46 -14.94 -5.44
CA VAL A 159 4.33 -14.46 -4.06
C VAL A 159 4.00 -12.98 -4.10
N MET A 160 2.80 -12.62 -3.68
CA MET A 160 2.38 -11.24 -3.56
C MET A 160 3.15 -10.58 -2.42
N PRO A 161 3.71 -9.38 -2.63
CA PRO A 161 4.44 -8.70 -1.58
C PRO A 161 3.49 -8.41 -0.42
N THR A 162 3.96 -8.62 0.80
CA THR A 162 3.33 -8.02 1.99
C THR A 162 3.87 -6.60 2.08
N PRO A 163 3.13 -5.57 1.62
CA PRO A 163 3.63 -4.21 1.74
C PRO A 163 3.86 -3.90 3.21
N GLN A 164 5.02 -3.32 3.51
CA GLN A 164 5.26 -2.84 4.86
C GLN A 164 4.25 -1.72 5.18
N GLU A 165 3.87 -1.56 6.45
CA GLU A 165 2.82 -0.63 6.86
C GLU A 165 3.07 0.81 6.37
N TRP A 166 4.34 1.22 6.27
CA TRP A 166 4.71 2.53 5.72
C TRP A 166 4.40 2.66 4.21
N GLN A 167 4.46 1.58 3.43
CA GLN A 167 4.10 1.58 2.00
C GLN A 167 2.58 1.73 1.83
N ILE A 168 1.79 1.02 2.65
CA ILE A 168 0.32 1.16 2.69
C ILE A 168 -0.05 2.60 3.07
N SER A 169 0.58 3.14 4.11
CA SER A 169 0.37 4.53 4.55
C SER A 169 0.70 5.54 3.46
N ARG A 170 1.82 5.33 2.73
CA ARG A 170 2.24 6.20 1.63
C ARG A 170 1.31 6.13 0.42
N LYS A 171 0.82 4.93 0.08
CA LYS A 171 -0.15 4.74 -1.02
C LYS A 171 -1.52 5.34 -0.71
N ARG A 172 -1.99 5.24 0.54
CA ARG A 172 -3.20 5.94 0.98
C ARG A 172 -3.02 7.45 0.87
N GLU A 173 -1.90 7.99 1.35
CA GLU A 173 -1.56 9.41 1.18
C GLU A 173 -1.53 9.84 -0.28
N GLU A 174 -0.93 9.06 -1.17
CA GLU A 174 -0.92 9.33 -2.61
C GLU A 174 -2.35 9.41 -3.19
N SER A 175 -3.20 8.45 -2.82
CA SER A 175 -4.59 8.38 -3.24
C SER A 175 -5.40 9.56 -2.72
N ASP A 176 -5.22 9.92 -1.46
CA ASP A 176 -5.86 11.08 -0.85
C ASP A 176 -5.36 12.38 -1.52
N LEU A 177 -4.05 12.56 -1.74
CA LEU A 177 -3.50 13.72 -2.44
C LEU A 177 -4.04 13.85 -3.87
N LEU A 178 -4.24 12.73 -4.57
CA LEU A 178 -4.91 12.70 -5.88
C LEU A 178 -6.36 13.19 -5.78
N ALA A 179 -7.13 12.70 -4.81
CA ALA A 179 -8.53 13.10 -4.59
C ALA A 179 -8.66 14.60 -4.27
N TYR A 180 -7.67 15.17 -3.58
CA TYR A 180 -7.60 16.60 -3.25
C TYR A 180 -6.95 17.45 -4.36
N GLY A 181 -6.52 16.86 -5.48
CA GLY A 181 -5.89 17.57 -6.60
C GLY A 181 -4.48 18.10 -6.30
N LEU A 182 -3.84 17.56 -5.27
CA LEU A 182 -2.51 17.90 -4.74
C LEU A 182 -1.42 16.91 -5.19
N TYR A 183 -1.76 15.98 -6.07
CA TYR A 183 -0.82 15.06 -6.71
C TYR A 183 -0.98 15.13 -8.23
N ASP A 184 0.14 15.13 -8.94
CA ASP A 184 0.19 15.14 -10.39
C ASP A 184 0.87 13.89 -10.94
N ARG A 185 0.08 13.03 -11.57
CA ARG A 185 0.56 11.78 -12.20
C ARG A 185 1.48 12.03 -13.39
N ARG A 186 1.42 13.21 -14.01
CA ARG A 186 2.16 13.55 -15.24
C ARG A 186 3.36 14.47 -14.97
N GLY A 187 3.60 14.83 -13.71
CA GLY A 187 4.63 15.79 -13.30
C GLY A 187 5.46 15.28 -12.11
N PRO A 188 6.04 16.15 -11.27
CA PRO A 188 6.93 15.78 -10.16
C PRO A 188 6.24 15.04 -9.00
N GLY A 189 5.00 14.56 -9.17
CA GLY A 189 4.20 13.89 -8.16
C GLY A 189 3.51 14.88 -7.22
N VAL A 190 3.88 14.84 -5.94
CA VAL A 190 3.26 15.63 -4.87
C VAL A 190 3.48 17.14 -5.10
N ARG A 191 2.41 17.94 -5.02
CA ARG A 191 2.44 19.41 -5.08
C ARG A 191 2.91 20.02 -3.75
N ARG A 192 4.20 19.85 -3.46
CA ARG A 192 4.84 20.30 -2.21
C ARG A 192 4.66 21.79 -1.95
N ASP A 193 4.67 22.61 -3.00
CA ASP A 193 4.43 24.06 -2.95
C ASP A 193 3.09 24.41 -2.30
N LEU A 194 2.03 23.66 -2.64
CA LEU A 194 0.69 23.89 -2.09
C LEU A 194 0.56 23.35 -0.66
N LEU A 195 1.25 22.24 -0.38
CA LEU A 195 1.23 21.57 0.92
C LEU A 195 2.09 22.28 1.97
N SER A 196 3.13 23.00 1.53
CA SER A 196 3.95 23.84 2.37
C SER A 196 3.41 25.26 2.52
N THR A 197 2.27 25.59 1.92
CA THR A 197 1.64 26.90 2.04
C THR A 197 0.63 26.92 3.20
N VAL A 198 0.69 27.96 4.03
CA VAL A 198 -0.36 28.27 5.02
C VAL A 198 -1.49 28.97 4.28
N TRP A 199 -2.67 28.39 4.36
CA TRP A 199 -3.86 28.87 3.67
C TRP A 199 -4.82 29.56 4.64
N ARG A 200 -5.51 30.61 4.19
CA ARG A 200 -6.57 31.28 4.93
C ARG A 200 -7.87 31.28 4.18
N CYS A 201 -8.92 30.87 4.88
CA CYS A 201 -10.27 31.14 4.42
C CYS A 201 -10.58 32.63 4.66
N PRO A 202 -11.28 33.29 3.73
CA PRO A 202 -11.84 34.61 3.99
C PRO A 202 -12.74 34.64 5.23
N GLU A 203 -13.40 33.52 5.54
CA GLU A 203 -14.16 33.35 6.79
C GLU A 203 -13.21 33.19 8.00
N ALA A 204 -13.19 34.19 8.87
CA ALA A 204 -12.26 34.29 9.99
C ALA A 204 -12.41 33.14 11.00
N ASP A 205 -13.65 32.74 11.28
CA ASP A 205 -14.01 31.67 12.23
C ASP A 205 -14.04 30.28 11.58
N CYS A 206 -13.47 30.16 10.37
CA CYS A 206 -13.44 28.88 9.67
C CYS A 206 -12.74 27.80 10.52
N PRO A 207 -13.40 26.66 10.81
CA PRO A 207 -12.85 25.67 11.73
C PRO A 207 -11.60 24.97 11.18
N LEU A 208 -11.40 25.01 9.87
CA LEU A 208 -10.31 24.34 9.15
C LEU A 208 -9.16 25.28 8.78
N PHE A 209 -9.48 26.48 8.27
CA PHE A 209 -8.52 27.43 7.70
C PHE A 209 -8.65 28.86 8.27
N GLY A 210 -9.44 29.04 9.32
CA GLY A 210 -9.60 30.30 10.04
C GLY A 210 -8.38 30.65 10.89
N THR A 211 -8.34 31.87 11.42
CA THR A 211 -7.14 32.52 11.98
C THR A 211 -6.46 31.73 13.11
N GLY A 212 -7.22 30.96 13.88
CA GLY A 212 -6.72 30.15 15.00
C GLY A 212 -5.81 28.96 14.64
N ARG A 213 -5.68 28.57 13.36
CA ARG A 213 -4.82 27.45 12.93
C ARG A 213 -3.65 27.92 12.07
N THR A 214 -2.42 27.73 12.53
CA THR A 214 -1.20 28.14 11.78
C THR A 214 -0.37 26.96 11.30
N THR A 215 -0.31 25.87 12.05
CA THR A 215 0.57 24.72 11.75
C THR A 215 -0.17 23.43 11.41
N ASP A 216 -1.38 23.21 11.93
CA ASP A 216 -2.14 21.96 11.74
C ASP A 216 -3.41 22.19 10.91
N GLN A 217 -3.23 22.85 9.77
CA GLN A 217 -4.30 22.99 8.78
C GLN A 217 -4.52 21.64 8.08
N PRO A 218 -5.77 21.25 7.83
CA PRO A 218 -6.06 20.08 7.02
C PRO A 218 -5.63 20.32 5.57
N LEU A 219 -5.65 19.27 4.75
CA LEU A 219 -5.30 19.43 3.34
C LEU A 219 -6.27 20.35 2.61
N PRO A 220 -5.76 21.33 1.84
CA PRO A 220 -6.61 22.19 1.07
C PRO A 220 -7.06 21.49 -0.23
N ARG A 221 -8.23 21.83 -0.77
CA ARG A 221 -8.72 21.18 -1.99
C ARG A 221 -8.32 21.98 -3.22
N ARG A 222 -7.64 21.37 -4.19
CA ARG A 222 -7.31 22.02 -5.46
C ARG A 222 -8.25 21.60 -6.57
N ARG A 223 -8.84 22.59 -7.25
CA ARG A 223 -9.71 22.40 -8.41
C ARG A 223 -9.43 23.48 -9.44
N ARG A 224 -9.23 23.08 -10.71
CA ARG A 224 -8.99 23.99 -11.85
C ARG A 224 -7.91 25.04 -11.59
N GLY A 225 -6.79 24.63 -10.99
CA GLY A 225 -5.65 25.52 -10.72
C GLY A 225 -5.75 26.39 -9.46
N ARG A 226 -6.91 26.42 -8.80
CA ARG A 226 -7.12 27.21 -7.57
C ARG A 226 -7.32 26.31 -6.36
N VAL A 227 -7.01 26.85 -5.18
CA VAL A 227 -7.08 26.16 -3.89
C VAL A 227 -8.29 26.68 -3.11
N TRP A 228 -9.10 25.78 -2.58
CA TRP A 228 -10.43 26.06 -2.04
C TRP A 228 -10.61 25.49 -0.63
N CYS A 229 -11.40 26.20 0.18
CA CYS A 229 -11.87 25.74 1.47
C CYS A 229 -12.95 24.66 1.24
N PRO A 230 -12.81 23.46 1.81
CA PRO A 230 -13.81 22.40 1.65
C PRO A 230 -15.10 22.69 2.44
N THR A 231 -15.07 23.58 3.44
CA THR A 231 -16.25 23.95 4.24
C THR A 231 -17.05 25.08 3.60
N HIS A 232 -16.39 26.18 3.22
CA HIS A 232 -17.07 27.38 2.71
C HIS A 232 -17.04 27.50 1.19
N GLU A 233 -16.33 26.60 0.50
CA GLU A 233 -16.14 26.65 -0.95
C GLU A 233 -15.61 28.01 -1.46
N LEU A 234 -14.82 28.69 -0.64
CA LEU A 234 -14.15 29.94 -0.99
C LEU A 234 -12.70 29.68 -1.39
N VAL A 235 -12.16 30.53 -2.27
CA VAL A 235 -10.73 30.48 -2.63
C VAL A 235 -9.90 30.83 -1.40
N LEU A 236 -8.96 29.96 -1.06
CA LEU A 236 -8.04 30.17 0.05
C LEU A 236 -6.92 31.14 -0.36
N ALA A 237 -6.59 32.07 0.53
CA ALA A 237 -5.48 32.99 0.37
C ALA A 237 -4.18 32.38 0.95
N PRO A 238 -3.05 32.41 0.23
CA PRO A 238 -1.77 32.04 0.81
C PRO A 238 -1.30 33.16 1.76
N VAL A 239 -0.95 32.82 3.01
CA VAL A 239 -0.51 33.81 4.01
C VAL A 239 0.88 33.54 4.59
N GLY A 240 1.53 32.47 4.13
CA GLY A 240 2.86 32.10 4.57
C GLY A 240 3.21 30.69 4.13
N THR A 241 4.36 30.20 4.60
CA THR A 241 4.78 28.82 4.37
C THR A 241 4.93 28.08 5.70
N THR A 242 4.48 26.83 5.74
CA THR A 242 4.82 25.91 6.83
C THR A 242 6.19 25.32 6.54
N ARG A 243 7.04 25.21 7.57
CA ARG A 243 8.28 24.41 7.46
C ARG A 243 7.91 22.96 7.14
N ASP A 244 8.73 22.30 6.31
CA ASP A 244 8.60 20.87 6.07
C ASP A 244 8.50 20.12 7.40
N ARG A 245 7.83 18.98 7.40
CA ARG A 245 7.59 18.22 8.62
C ARG A 245 7.60 16.73 8.34
N VAL A 246 7.85 15.95 9.37
CA VAL A 246 7.77 14.49 9.32
C VAL A 246 6.94 13.99 10.47
N GLN A 247 6.07 13.01 10.22
CA GLN A 247 5.29 12.36 11.26
C GLN A 247 5.96 11.05 11.67
N LEU A 248 6.06 10.82 12.98
CA LEU A 248 6.45 9.54 13.54
C LEU A 248 5.26 8.90 14.24
N LYS A 249 5.21 7.58 14.21
CA LYS A 249 4.25 6.76 14.95
C LYS A 249 4.96 6.12 16.15
N VAL A 250 4.24 5.98 17.25
CA VAL A 250 4.69 5.22 18.43
C VAL A 250 3.81 4.00 18.56
N ARG A 251 4.45 2.84 18.59
CA ARG A 251 3.82 1.54 18.79
C ARG A 251 4.12 1.05 20.20
N VAL A 252 3.09 0.59 20.90
CA VAL A 252 3.22 -0.12 22.18
C VAL A 252 2.42 -1.41 22.09
N ASP A 253 3.08 -2.54 22.33
CA ASP A 253 2.51 -3.90 22.21
C ASP A 253 1.84 -4.11 20.85
N GLU A 254 2.61 -3.87 19.78
CA GLU A 254 2.17 -3.90 18.38
C GLU A 254 1.04 -2.93 17.97
N THR A 255 0.52 -2.13 18.89
CA THR A 255 -0.57 -1.19 18.64
C THR A 255 -0.05 0.24 18.50
N VAL A 256 -0.42 0.96 17.44
CA VAL A 256 -0.07 2.39 17.29
C VAL A 256 -0.86 3.21 18.32
N ARG A 257 -0.17 3.72 19.34
CA ARG A 257 -0.78 4.47 20.46
C ARG A 257 -0.85 5.96 20.21
N THR A 258 0.18 6.53 19.59
CA THR A 258 0.22 7.97 19.31
C THR A 258 1.04 8.27 18.07
N ARG A 259 0.84 9.48 17.55
CA ARG A 259 1.58 10.04 16.42
C ARG A 259 1.99 11.44 16.79
N PHE A 260 3.20 11.85 16.41
CA PHE A 260 3.68 13.20 16.62
C PHE A 260 4.44 13.69 15.40
N VAL A 261 4.55 15.01 15.28
CA VAL A 261 5.15 15.68 14.13
C VAL A 261 6.45 16.34 14.58
N VAL A 262 7.49 16.22 13.76
CA VAL A 262 8.78 16.91 13.93
C VAL A 262 8.94 17.90 12.77
N PRO A 263 8.80 19.22 13.04
CA PRO A 263 9.06 20.25 12.03
C PRO A 263 10.54 20.32 11.63
N LEU A 264 10.82 20.80 10.42
CA LEU A 264 12.16 21.02 9.92
C LEU A 264 12.86 22.08 10.79
N GLY A 265 14.06 21.75 11.25
CA GLY A 265 14.85 22.56 12.18
C GLY A 265 14.42 22.43 13.65
N ALA A 266 13.42 21.59 13.97
CA ALA A 266 13.03 21.31 15.34
C ALA A 266 13.65 20.00 15.85
N GLU A 267 13.77 19.91 17.18
CA GLU A 267 14.18 18.71 17.91
C GLU A 267 13.15 18.40 18.99
N VAL A 268 12.63 17.17 18.99
CA VAL A 268 11.57 16.71 19.89
C VAL A 268 12.13 15.61 20.79
N ALA A 269 12.00 15.80 22.10
CA ALA A 269 12.38 14.79 23.08
C ALA A 269 11.28 13.74 23.25
N VAL A 270 11.63 12.46 23.23
CA VAL A 270 10.69 11.35 23.42
C VAL A 270 11.19 10.45 24.54
N GLY A 271 10.28 10.02 25.41
CA GLY A 271 10.63 9.10 26.49
C GLY A 271 9.46 8.90 27.44
N ARG A 272 9.73 8.32 28.60
CA ARG A 272 8.69 8.06 29.60
C ARG A 272 7.97 9.35 30.02
N ALA A 273 8.73 10.38 30.36
CA ALA A 273 8.21 11.67 30.81
C ALA A 273 9.27 12.76 30.57
N PRO A 274 9.41 13.22 29.31
CA PRO A 274 10.40 14.24 28.95
C PRO A 274 10.18 15.52 29.77
N ALA A 275 11.28 16.20 30.09
CA ALA A 275 11.21 17.45 30.85
C ALA A 275 10.73 18.64 29.99
N ARG A 276 10.90 18.56 28.67
CA ARG A 276 10.49 19.62 27.74
C ARG A 276 8.98 19.60 27.53
N GLN A 277 8.38 20.79 27.46
CA GLN A 277 6.95 20.98 27.24
C GLN A 277 6.48 20.51 25.85
N ASP A 278 7.36 20.55 24.85
CA ASP A 278 7.16 20.02 23.50
C ASP A 278 7.54 18.54 23.35
N GLY A 279 7.90 17.89 24.46
CA GLY A 279 8.31 16.48 24.47
C GLY A 279 7.12 15.52 24.41
N VAL A 280 7.35 14.35 23.80
CA VAL A 280 6.34 13.30 23.68
C VAL A 280 6.48 12.35 24.87
N ALA A 281 5.57 12.48 25.83
CA ALA A 281 5.52 11.65 27.03
C ALA A 281 4.78 10.33 26.77
N LEU A 282 5.50 9.21 26.87
CA LEU A 282 4.95 7.88 26.59
C LEU A 282 4.33 7.19 27.81
N ALA A 283 4.63 7.64 29.03
CA ALA A 283 4.18 7.00 30.28
C ALA A 283 2.70 6.60 30.35
N PRO A 284 1.73 7.33 29.78
CA PRO A 284 0.33 6.93 29.81
C PRO A 284 0.04 5.59 29.12
N TRP A 285 0.89 5.16 28.18
CA TRP A 285 0.68 3.95 27.39
C TRP A 285 1.62 2.80 27.76
N LEU A 286 2.58 3.01 28.66
CA LEU A 286 3.59 2.01 29.00
C LEU A 286 3.09 1.05 30.09
N GLY A 287 3.26 -0.26 29.85
CA GLY A 287 3.20 -1.27 30.90
C GLY A 287 4.32 -1.08 31.94
N LEU A 288 4.21 -1.78 33.08
CA LEU A 288 5.10 -1.57 34.23
C LEU A 288 6.59 -1.76 33.89
N ALA A 289 6.93 -2.82 33.13
CA ALA A 289 8.30 -3.12 32.74
C ALA A 289 8.92 -2.01 31.86
N ALA A 290 8.22 -1.62 30.79
CA ALA A 290 8.67 -0.52 29.93
C ALA A 290 8.77 0.80 30.72
N ARG A 291 7.84 1.05 31.66
CA ARG A 291 7.83 2.27 32.45
C ARG A 291 8.98 2.36 33.46
N THR A 292 9.43 1.25 34.04
CA THR A 292 10.61 1.23 34.91
C THR A 292 11.90 1.30 34.11
N TRP A 293 11.95 0.66 32.95
CA TRP A 293 13.13 0.59 32.10
C TRP A 293 13.37 1.87 31.29
N MET A 294 12.33 2.52 30.76
CA MET A 294 12.52 3.68 29.90
C MET A 294 12.91 4.95 30.68
N SER A 295 14.00 5.58 30.25
CA SER A 295 14.44 6.90 30.73
C SER A 295 13.36 8.00 30.51
N ARG A 296 13.40 9.05 31.34
CA ARG A 296 12.48 10.20 31.26
C ARG A 296 12.52 10.87 29.88
N GLY A 297 13.70 11.27 29.43
CA GLY A 297 14.04 11.47 28.02
C GLY A 297 14.84 10.25 27.57
N HIS A 298 14.36 9.55 26.56
CA HIS A 298 14.99 8.32 26.06
C HIS A 298 15.77 8.62 24.78
N ILE A 299 15.12 9.31 23.84
CA ILE A 299 15.74 9.78 22.61
C ILE A 299 15.39 11.24 22.35
N THR A 300 16.16 11.87 21.48
CA THR A 300 15.71 13.05 20.75
C THR A 300 15.58 12.76 19.27
N VAL A 301 14.58 13.37 18.64
CA VAL A 301 14.31 13.23 17.20
C VAL A 301 14.38 14.62 16.58
N ALA A 302 15.28 14.80 15.62
CA ALA A 302 15.45 16.05 14.90
C ALA A 302 15.19 15.83 13.40
N PHE A 303 14.54 16.81 12.76
CA PHE A 303 14.36 16.82 11.32
C PHE A 303 15.22 17.93 10.70
N THR A 304 16.31 17.57 10.06
CA THR A 304 17.30 18.50 9.49
C THR A 304 17.71 18.02 8.10
N ASP A 305 17.84 18.93 7.14
CA ASP A 305 18.27 18.62 5.77
C ASP A 305 17.43 17.53 5.09
N GLY A 306 16.12 17.50 5.38
CA GLY A 306 15.20 16.48 4.87
C GLY A 306 15.43 15.08 5.43
N ARG A 307 16.22 14.93 6.50
CA ARG A 307 16.54 13.65 7.15
C ARG A 307 16.13 13.65 8.61
N VAL A 308 15.60 12.52 9.07
CA VAL A 308 15.24 12.32 10.48
C VAL A 308 16.42 11.72 11.20
N ARG A 309 16.96 12.45 12.17
CA ARG A 309 18.05 12.01 13.03
C ARG A 309 17.48 11.65 14.39
N VAL A 310 17.82 10.46 14.87
CA VAL A 310 17.51 9.97 16.21
C VAL A 310 18.81 9.99 17.00
N ARG A 311 18.78 10.53 18.22
CA ARG A 311 19.90 10.49 19.16
C ARG A 311 19.48 9.74 20.41
N ASP A 312 20.30 8.78 20.83
CA ASP A 312 20.08 8.07 22.08
C ASP A 312 20.53 8.93 23.26
N THR A 313 19.60 9.23 24.16
CA THR A 313 19.87 9.97 25.42
C THR A 313 19.62 9.11 26.65
N SER A 314 19.28 7.84 26.43
CA SER A 314 18.82 6.94 27.48
C SER A 314 19.98 6.36 28.30
N SER A 315 19.64 5.89 29.48
CA SER A 315 20.56 5.13 30.34
C SER A 315 20.63 3.67 29.94
N ASN A 316 19.52 3.15 29.42
CA ASN A 316 19.36 1.72 29.12
C ASN A 316 19.50 1.40 27.64
N GLY A 317 19.89 2.37 26.81
CA GLY A 317 20.23 2.27 25.39
C GLY A 317 19.04 2.12 24.44
N THR A 318 19.24 2.49 23.18
CA THR A 318 18.27 2.34 22.07
C THR A 318 18.75 1.31 21.03
N VAL A 319 17.84 0.53 20.43
CA VAL A 319 18.16 -0.37 19.30
C VAL A 319 17.48 0.13 18.02
N ILE A 320 18.17 0.03 16.89
CA ILE A 320 17.59 0.22 15.56
C ILE A 320 17.40 -1.15 14.93
N SER A 321 16.15 -1.52 14.70
CA SER A 321 15.83 -2.74 13.95
C SER A 321 15.66 -2.46 12.46
N ARG A 322 16.19 -3.36 11.64
CA ARG A 322 16.26 -3.24 10.18
C ARG A 322 15.71 -4.53 9.57
N THR A 323 14.69 -4.41 8.71
CA THR A 323 14.19 -5.60 8.02
C THR A 323 15.27 -6.19 7.12
N GLY A 324 15.64 -7.46 7.37
CA GLY A 324 16.59 -8.20 6.54
C GLY A 324 18.07 -7.98 6.88
N ASP A 325 18.38 -7.18 7.90
CA ASP A 325 19.75 -6.92 8.39
C ASP A 325 19.82 -7.14 9.92
N ASP A 326 21.03 -7.22 10.47
CA ASP A 326 21.23 -7.24 11.92
C ASP A 326 20.78 -5.94 12.61
N ASP A 327 20.23 -6.08 13.81
CA ASP A 327 19.87 -4.96 14.68
C ASP A 327 21.12 -4.19 15.14
N VAL A 328 21.00 -2.86 15.21
CA VAL A 328 22.10 -1.96 15.61
C VAL A 328 21.81 -1.31 16.95
N ARG A 329 22.64 -1.61 17.94
CA ARG A 329 22.59 -0.94 19.24
C ARG A 329 23.25 0.44 19.17
N LEU A 330 22.51 1.49 19.51
CA LEU A 330 23.09 2.84 19.64
C LEU A 330 23.88 2.94 20.94
N ARG A 331 25.04 3.59 20.87
CA ARG A 331 25.75 4.06 22.05
C ARG A 331 25.01 5.26 22.62
N ARG A 332 25.19 5.55 23.92
CA ARG A 332 24.73 6.81 24.51
C ARG A 332 25.29 8.00 23.73
N ASP A 333 24.44 8.97 23.42
CA ASP A 333 24.67 10.10 22.52
C ASP A 333 24.99 9.75 21.06
N GLY A 334 24.94 8.45 20.73
CA GLY A 334 25.00 7.96 19.37
C GLY A 334 23.82 8.46 18.56
N THR A 335 24.09 8.79 17.30
CA THR A 335 23.06 9.29 16.38
C THR A 335 22.85 8.31 15.25
N TRP A 336 21.61 8.26 14.75
CA TRP A 336 21.21 7.44 13.62
C TRP A 336 20.33 8.23 12.66
N ILE A 337 20.51 8.02 11.36
CA ILE A 337 19.60 8.57 10.35
C ILE A 337 18.51 7.53 10.10
N LEU A 338 17.31 7.81 10.62
CA LEU A 338 16.17 6.91 10.50
C LEU A 338 15.68 6.87 9.06
N ARG A 339 15.58 5.67 8.49
CA ARG A 339 15.07 5.42 7.13
C ARG A 339 13.68 4.79 7.18
N PRO A 340 12.85 4.94 6.12
CA PRO A 340 11.58 4.22 6.02
C PRO A 340 11.77 2.71 6.17
N GLY A 341 10.87 2.06 6.91
CA GLY A 341 10.94 0.62 7.21
C GLY A 341 11.86 0.23 8.37
N GLN A 342 12.60 1.17 8.97
CA GLN A 342 13.36 0.93 10.20
C GLN A 342 12.54 1.23 11.45
N LEU A 343 12.78 0.45 12.51
CA LEU A 343 12.17 0.66 13.82
C LEU A 343 13.23 1.15 14.82
N VAL A 344 12.87 2.14 15.61
CA VAL A 344 13.63 2.58 16.79
C VAL A 344 13.02 1.92 18.01
N LEU A 345 13.65 0.88 18.51
CA LEU A 345 13.21 0.15 19.70
C LEU A 345 13.73 0.87 20.95
N LEU A 346 12.79 1.45 21.70
CA LEU A 346 13.06 2.05 23.02
C LEU A 346 12.87 1.04 24.15
N HIS A 347 12.20 -0.07 23.87
CA HIS A 347 11.97 -1.22 24.73
C HIS A 347 11.47 -2.36 23.82
N GLU A 348 11.53 -3.62 24.28
CA GLU A 348 10.98 -4.77 23.53
C GLU A 348 9.51 -4.60 23.11
N THR A 349 8.75 -3.83 23.88
CA THR A 349 7.34 -3.53 23.60
C THR A 349 7.09 -2.14 23.02
N VAL A 350 8.12 -1.29 22.86
CA VAL A 350 7.95 0.12 22.47
C VAL A 350 8.85 0.46 21.30
N ALA A 351 8.22 0.76 20.17
CA ALA A 351 8.91 1.09 18.93
C ALA A 351 8.44 2.44 18.37
N LEU A 352 9.36 3.15 17.71
CA LEU A 352 9.04 4.29 16.86
C LEU A 352 9.40 3.99 15.41
N GLU A 353 8.60 4.51 14.50
CA GLU A 353 8.86 4.41 13.07
C GLU A 353 8.44 5.68 12.35
N LEU A 354 9.04 5.90 11.18
CA LEU A 354 8.57 6.94 10.27
C LEU A 354 7.19 6.56 9.76
N SER A 355 6.24 7.49 9.89
CA SER A 355 4.97 7.36 9.22
C SER A 355 5.21 7.41 7.71
N GLY A 356 4.59 6.48 6.97
CA GLY A 356 4.56 6.58 5.51
C GLY A 356 3.73 7.77 5.01
N ARG A 357 2.95 8.41 5.90
CA ARG A 357 2.22 9.65 5.68
C ARG A 357 3.07 10.87 6.07
N GLN A 358 3.30 11.77 5.12
CA GLN A 358 3.96 13.06 5.34
C GLN A 358 2.97 14.17 5.72
N TYR A 359 1.71 14.05 5.31
CA TYR A 359 0.66 15.05 5.49
C TYR A 359 -0.51 14.51 6.33
N VAL A 360 -1.16 15.41 7.07
CA VAL A 360 -2.29 15.09 7.96
C VAL A 360 -3.58 15.42 7.23
N PHE A 361 -4.40 14.41 6.97
CA PHE A 361 -5.63 14.51 6.17
C PHE A 361 -6.82 15.00 6.99
N GLU A 362 -6.88 14.65 8.27
CA GLU A 362 -7.84 15.10 9.29
C GLU A 362 -7.31 14.62 10.65
N ARG A 363 -7.84 15.15 11.77
CA ARG A 363 -7.59 14.58 13.10
C ARG A 363 -8.03 13.10 13.04
N THR A 364 -7.10 12.17 12.93
CA THR A 364 -7.29 10.93 13.69
C THR A 364 -7.23 11.41 15.13
N PRO A 365 -8.33 11.38 15.91
CA PRO A 365 -8.19 11.63 17.32
C PRO A 365 -7.14 10.64 17.80
N ALA A 366 -6.06 11.15 18.39
CA ALA A 366 -5.34 10.32 19.36
C ALA A 366 -6.43 9.94 20.35
N GLU A 367 -6.89 8.69 20.31
CA GLU A 367 -7.87 8.20 21.25
C GLU A 367 -7.30 8.55 22.64
N PRO A 368 -7.99 9.39 23.42
CA PRO A 368 -7.48 9.74 24.74
C PRO A 368 -7.28 8.42 25.49
N PRO A 369 -6.12 8.22 26.12
CA PRO A 369 -5.75 6.92 26.65
C PRO A 369 -6.83 6.45 27.62
N ARG A 370 -7.42 5.27 27.37
CA ARG A 370 -8.00 4.51 28.46
C ARG A 370 -6.82 4.05 29.32
N PRO A 371 -6.76 4.42 30.61
CA PRO A 371 -5.68 3.96 31.49
C PRO A 371 -5.64 2.45 31.46
N LEU A 372 -4.45 1.87 31.24
CA LEU A 372 -4.23 0.44 31.44
C LEU A 372 -4.62 0.12 32.89
N THR A 373 -5.59 -0.76 33.04
CA THR A 373 -6.02 -1.26 34.35
C THR A 373 -5.14 -2.43 34.75
N PRO A 374 -5.03 -2.78 36.06
CA PRO A 374 -4.29 -3.96 36.50
C PRO A 374 -4.75 -5.28 35.84
N ALA A 375 -5.96 -5.31 35.27
CA ALA A 375 -6.46 -6.44 34.48
C ALA A 375 -5.70 -6.65 33.16
N ASP A 376 -5.08 -5.60 32.61
CA ASP A 376 -4.29 -5.65 31.38
C ASP A 376 -2.85 -6.17 31.61
N THR A 377 -2.47 -6.35 32.88
CA THR A 377 -1.15 -6.86 33.31
C THR A 377 -1.17 -8.31 33.80
N GLY A 378 -2.24 -9.06 33.48
CA GLY A 378 -2.29 -10.49 33.80
C GLY A 378 -1.14 -11.25 33.12
N PRO A 379 -0.46 -12.19 33.80
CA PRO A 379 0.57 -13.01 33.17
C PRO A 379 -0.06 -13.86 32.07
N THR A 380 0.39 -13.67 30.82
CA THR A 380 0.09 -14.56 29.67
C THR A 380 0.85 -15.87 29.85
N MET A 381 0.55 -16.62 30.91
CA MET A 381 0.94 -18.01 31.02
C MET A 381 -0.05 -18.82 30.18
N LEU A 382 0.44 -19.40 29.08
CA LEU A 382 -0.25 -20.46 28.35
C LEU A 382 -0.83 -21.46 29.37
N ARG A 383 -2.16 -21.54 29.45
CA ARG A 383 -2.80 -22.67 30.14
C ARG A 383 -2.42 -23.95 29.38
N PRO A 384 -1.87 -24.98 30.06
CA PRO A 384 -1.67 -26.27 29.44
C PRO A 384 -3.00 -26.81 28.93
N ARG A 385 -2.98 -27.30 27.68
CA ARG A 385 -4.09 -28.02 27.06
C ARG A 385 -4.47 -29.21 27.97
N PRO A 386 -5.75 -29.41 28.32
CA PRO A 386 -6.14 -30.54 29.14
C PRO A 386 -5.83 -31.85 28.39
N PRO A 387 -5.41 -32.92 29.09
CA PRO A 387 -5.08 -34.18 28.45
C PRO A 387 -6.34 -34.76 27.79
N ARG A 388 -6.20 -35.20 26.53
CA ARG A 388 -7.23 -35.95 25.81
C ARG A 388 -7.51 -37.24 26.59
N GLY A 389 -8.64 -37.29 27.27
CA GLY A 389 -9.12 -38.49 27.94
C GLY A 389 -9.31 -39.61 26.92
N ARG A 390 -8.57 -40.71 27.12
CA ARG A 390 -8.94 -42.02 26.61
C ARG A 390 -10.16 -42.49 27.40
N GLY A 391 -11.28 -42.67 26.71
CA GLY A 391 -12.38 -43.54 27.11
C GLY A 391 -12.94 -44.13 25.82
N GLY A 392 -12.93 -45.44 25.58
CA GLY A 392 -13.17 -46.51 26.55
C GLY A 392 -14.59 -47.00 26.31
N ARG A 393 -14.69 -48.24 25.86
CA ARG A 393 -15.89 -48.96 25.42
C ARG A 393 -17.04 -48.88 26.42
N GLY A 394 -18.24 -48.80 25.87
CA GLY A 394 -19.54 -49.13 26.47
C GLY A 394 -20.49 -49.46 25.33
#